data_AF-A0A6V8PWW1-F1
#
_entry.id   AF-A0A6V8PWW1-F1
#
_cell.length_a   1.000
_cell.length_b   1.000
_cell.length_c   1.000
_cell.angle_alpha   90.00
_cell.angle_beta   90.00
_cell.angle_gamma   90.00
#
_symmetry.space_group_name_H-M   'P 1'
#
loop_
_entity.id
_entity.type
_entity.pdbx_description
1 polymer ?
#
loop_
_entity_poly.entity_id
_entity_poly.type
_entity_poly.pdbx_seq_one_letter_code
_entity_poly.pdbx_strand_id
1 'polypeptide(L)'
;MKVLLIYFDFPGDPKSLLEGWGFYSEGLASISAVLKQNKHNVSLLHLIKDISKEEFLLKIEKEKPDLIGFSFATTTFYRLSNYVKWIKMKFNIPIICGGYHPTLAPEEVLNIKEVDMVCIGEGEYPMLELCNKIEKKENYEYIDSLYVKTKDGIIKNKIRPLIENFTSTLRK
;
A
#
# COMPACT_ATOMS: atom_id res chain seq x y z
N MET A 1 14.67 -5.39 -1.50
CA MET A 1 13.56 -5.90 -2.33
C MET A 1 12.96 -4.78 -3.18
N LYS A 2 12.13 -5.12 -4.17
CA LYS A 2 11.37 -4.18 -5.01
C LYS A 2 9.93 -4.04 -4.51
N VAL A 3 9.53 -2.80 -4.22
CA VAL A 3 8.17 -2.47 -3.76
C VAL A 3 7.51 -1.58 -4.80
N LEU A 4 6.35 -2.00 -5.29
CA LEU A 4 5.50 -1.17 -6.14
C LEU A 4 4.36 -0.60 -5.29
N LEU A 5 4.37 0.73 -5.11
CA LEU A 5 3.25 1.46 -4.53
C LEU A 5 2.28 1.83 -5.64
N ILE A 6 0.99 1.57 -5.44
CA ILE A 6 -0.08 1.90 -6.37
C ILE A 6 -1.00 2.90 -5.67
N TYR A 7 -1.12 4.10 -6.24
CA TYR A 7 -1.94 5.16 -5.69
C TYR A 7 -3.20 5.34 -6.52
N PHE A 8 -4.37 5.14 -5.90
CA PHE A 8 -5.66 5.47 -6.51
C PHE A 8 -6.02 6.91 -6.21
N ASP A 9 -5.83 7.75 -7.21
CA ASP A 9 -6.03 9.18 -7.11
C ASP A 9 -6.96 9.65 -8.21
N PHE A 10 -8.25 9.39 -8.05
CA PHE A 10 -9.27 9.69 -9.05
C PHE A 10 -9.96 10.99 -8.65
N PRO A 11 -9.44 12.17 -9.05
CA PRO A 11 -9.92 13.48 -8.62
C PRO A 11 -11.40 13.74 -8.91
N GLY A 12 -12.00 12.99 -9.84
CA GLY A 12 -13.44 12.98 -10.10
C GLY A 12 -13.97 14.23 -10.81
N ASP A 13 -13.16 15.28 -10.93
CA ASP A 13 -13.49 16.47 -11.71
C ASP A 13 -13.03 16.33 -13.19
N PRO A 14 -13.74 16.91 -14.16
CA PRO A 14 -13.39 16.79 -15.58
C PRO A 14 -12.07 17.46 -15.97
N LYS A 15 -11.62 18.50 -15.25
CA LYS A 15 -10.44 19.28 -15.63
C LYS A 15 -9.15 18.50 -15.32
N SER A 16 -9.06 17.91 -14.14
CA SER A 16 -7.94 17.07 -13.74
C SER A 16 -7.74 15.87 -14.66
N LEU A 17 -8.85 15.25 -15.10
CA LEU A 17 -8.84 14.18 -16.10
C LEU A 17 -8.32 14.64 -17.48
N LEU A 18 -8.68 15.84 -17.91
CA LEU A 18 -8.25 16.42 -19.20
C LEU A 18 -6.79 16.89 -19.17
N GLU A 19 -6.37 17.49 -18.06
CA GLU A 19 -5.04 18.06 -17.90
C GLU A 19 -4.01 17.01 -17.46
N GLY A 20 -4.46 15.88 -16.90
CA GLY A 20 -3.60 14.75 -16.54
C GLY A 20 -2.82 14.92 -15.25
N TRP A 21 -3.33 15.72 -14.30
CA TRP A 21 -2.70 15.94 -12.99
C TRP A 21 -3.52 15.29 -11.88
N GLY A 22 -2.82 14.79 -10.88
CA GLY A 22 -3.39 14.21 -9.67
C GLY A 22 -2.91 14.94 -8.42
N PHE A 23 -3.45 14.54 -7.27
CA PHE A 23 -2.97 14.96 -5.96
C PHE A 23 -1.68 14.23 -5.56
N TYR A 24 -0.93 14.88 -4.69
CA TYR A 24 0.26 14.32 -4.08
C TYR A 24 -0.11 13.59 -2.78
N SER A 25 0.47 12.42 -2.55
CA SER A 25 0.30 11.68 -1.30
C SER A 25 1.55 11.80 -0.43
N GLU A 26 1.48 12.65 0.59
CA GLU A 26 2.54 12.82 1.61
C GLU A 26 2.89 11.51 2.30
N GLY A 27 1.88 10.72 2.70
CA GLY A 27 2.10 9.42 3.34
C GLY A 27 2.86 8.44 2.46
N LEU A 28 2.52 8.33 1.17
CA LEU A 28 3.27 7.48 0.24
C LEU A 28 4.70 7.99 0.01
N ALA A 29 4.90 9.30 -0.03
CA ALA A 29 6.23 9.87 -0.15
C ALA A 29 7.09 9.59 1.08
N SER A 30 6.52 9.72 2.28
CA SER A 30 7.14 9.38 3.56
C SER A 30 7.53 7.89 3.61
N ILE A 31 6.59 6.98 3.28
CA ILE A 31 6.86 5.55 3.15
C ILE A 31 7.97 5.29 2.13
N SER A 32 7.90 5.91 0.95
CA SER A 32 8.92 5.74 -0.09
C SER A 32 10.30 6.18 0.40
N ALA A 33 10.40 7.31 1.12
CA ALA A 33 11.65 7.81 1.66
C ALA A 33 12.24 6.85 2.70
N VAL A 34 11.44 6.39 3.66
CA VAL A 34 11.86 5.45 4.70
C VAL A 34 12.35 4.14 4.07
N LEU A 35 11.61 3.57 3.12
CA LEU A 35 12.01 2.34 2.44
C LEU A 35 13.30 2.51 1.61
N LYS A 36 13.45 3.64 0.89
CA LYS A 36 14.67 3.95 0.11
C LYS A 36 15.89 4.14 1.00
N GLN A 37 15.76 4.85 2.13
CA GLN A 37 16.83 5.01 3.12
C GLN A 37 17.31 3.67 3.67
N ASN A 38 16.42 2.68 3.72
CA ASN A 38 16.70 1.30 4.14
C ASN A 38 17.01 0.36 2.97
N LYS A 39 17.47 0.90 1.84
CA LYS A 39 18.01 0.14 0.68
C LYS A 39 16.98 -0.72 -0.06
N HIS A 40 15.69 -0.47 0.13
CA HIS A 40 14.66 -1.06 -0.73
C HIS A 40 14.46 -0.21 -2.00
N ASN A 41 14.16 -0.86 -3.12
CA ASN A 41 13.84 -0.18 -4.37
C ASN A 41 12.33 0.07 -4.40
N VAL A 42 11.90 1.32 -4.55
CA VAL A 42 10.49 1.70 -4.49
C VAL A 42 10.10 2.46 -5.74
N SER A 43 9.09 1.96 -6.44
CA SER A 43 8.44 2.64 -7.56
C SER A 43 6.98 2.99 -7.22
N LEU A 44 6.44 3.97 -7.93
CA LEU A 44 5.08 4.45 -7.78
C LEU A 44 4.35 4.31 -9.12
N LEU A 45 3.21 3.63 -9.09
CA LEU A 45 2.21 3.66 -10.15
C LEU A 45 1.04 4.53 -9.67
N HIS A 46 1.01 5.76 -10.18
CA HIS A 46 -0.04 6.74 -9.90
C HIS A 46 -1.18 6.58 -10.90
N LEU A 47 -2.34 6.12 -10.43
CA LEU A 47 -3.54 5.91 -11.25
C LEU A 47 -4.51 7.05 -11.03
N ILE A 48 -4.56 7.95 -12.02
CA ILE A 48 -5.49 9.09 -12.06
C ILE A 48 -6.77 8.83 -12.86
N LYS A 49 -6.76 7.73 -13.62
CA LYS A 49 -7.87 7.27 -14.45
C LYS A 49 -7.80 5.75 -14.56
N ASP A 50 -8.91 5.16 -14.98
CA ASP A 50 -8.96 3.72 -15.22
C ASP A 50 -8.13 3.37 -16.45
N ILE A 51 -7.40 2.26 -16.35
CA ILE A 51 -6.60 1.69 -17.45
C ILE A 51 -7.06 0.27 -17.75
N SER A 52 -6.76 -0.21 -18.95
CA SER A 52 -7.12 -1.59 -19.30
C SER A 52 -6.36 -2.61 -18.44
N LYS A 53 -6.91 -3.81 -18.33
CA LYS A 53 -6.27 -4.94 -17.65
C LYS A 53 -4.89 -5.21 -18.25
N GLU A 54 -4.79 -5.18 -19.57
CA GLU A 54 -3.56 -5.47 -20.31
C GLU A 54 -2.49 -4.41 -20.01
N GLU A 55 -2.86 -3.13 -20.05
CA GLU A 55 -1.95 -2.04 -19.71
C GLU A 55 -1.46 -2.16 -18.26
N PHE A 56 -2.37 -2.41 -17.31
CA PHE A 56 -2.02 -2.55 -15.90
C PHE A 56 -1.05 -3.70 -15.66
N LEU A 57 -1.33 -4.88 -16.22
CA LEU A 57 -0.48 -6.07 -16.05
C LEU A 57 0.89 -5.89 -16.71
N LEU A 58 0.98 -5.19 -17.84
CA LEU A 58 2.26 -4.85 -18.47
C LEU A 58 3.11 -3.94 -17.59
N LYS A 59 2.50 -2.96 -16.91
CA LYS A 59 3.24 -2.10 -15.96
C LYS A 59 3.80 -2.92 -14.79
N ILE A 60 3.00 -3.82 -14.21
CA ILE A 60 3.48 -4.70 -13.11
C ILE A 60 4.61 -5.62 -13.57
N GLU A 61 4.48 -6.21 -14.75
CA GLU A 61 5.50 -7.09 -15.33
C GLU A 61 6.83 -6.36 -15.59
N LYS A 62 6.78 -5.08 -15.98
CA LYS A 62 7.97 -4.25 -16.16
C LYS A 62 8.67 -3.94 -14.83
N GLU A 63 7.90 -3.61 -13.79
CA GLU A 63 8.43 -3.27 -12.47
C GLU A 63 9.03 -4.50 -11.76
N LYS A 64 8.43 -5.68 -11.94
CA LYS A 64 8.77 -6.94 -11.25
C LYS A 64 8.84 -6.78 -9.73
N PRO A 65 7.75 -6.36 -9.06
CA PRO A 65 7.77 -6.12 -7.63
C PRO A 65 7.73 -7.43 -6.82
N ASP A 66 8.37 -7.39 -5.65
CA ASP A 66 8.32 -8.44 -4.64
C ASP A 66 7.14 -8.20 -3.65
N LEU A 67 6.64 -6.97 -3.58
CA LEU A 67 5.48 -6.56 -2.78
C LEU A 67 4.73 -5.44 -3.50
N ILE A 68 3.40 -5.50 -3.50
CA ILE A 68 2.53 -4.44 -4.01
C ILE A 68 1.76 -3.80 -2.86
N GLY A 69 1.88 -2.48 -2.73
CA GLY A 69 1.14 -1.69 -1.75
C GLY A 69 0.10 -0.79 -2.41
N PHE A 70 -1.18 -0.96 -2.12
CA PHE A 70 -2.23 -0.05 -2.56
C PHE A 70 -2.49 1.03 -1.51
N SER A 71 -2.61 2.28 -1.94
CA SER A 71 -3.12 3.37 -1.11
C SER A 71 -4.32 4.03 -1.79
N PHE A 72 -5.42 4.14 -1.07
CA PHE A 72 -6.68 4.64 -1.62
C PHE A 72 -7.63 5.20 -0.56
N ALA A 73 -8.55 6.05 -1.02
CA ALA A 73 -9.63 6.61 -0.21
C ALA A 73 -10.93 5.81 -0.39
N THR A 74 -11.93 6.07 0.44
CA THR A 74 -13.21 5.35 0.40
C THR A 74 -13.90 5.47 -0.95
N THR A 75 -13.81 6.63 -1.60
CA THR A 75 -14.41 6.90 -2.92
C THR A 75 -13.82 6.04 -4.04
N THR A 76 -12.63 5.45 -3.85
CA THR A 76 -11.96 4.64 -4.87
C THR A 76 -11.85 3.16 -4.49
N PHE A 77 -12.32 2.77 -3.31
CA PHE A 77 -12.30 1.38 -2.81
C PHE A 77 -12.92 0.39 -3.81
N TYR A 78 -14.07 0.72 -4.40
CA TYR A 78 -14.79 -0.17 -5.31
C TYR A 78 -13.97 -0.63 -6.53
N ARG A 79 -12.90 0.09 -6.88
CA ARG A 79 -11.99 -0.30 -7.97
C ARG A 79 -11.04 -1.42 -7.59
N LEU A 80 -10.69 -1.51 -6.30
CA LEU A 80 -9.61 -2.37 -5.81
C LEU A 80 -9.78 -3.81 -6.28
N SER A 81 -10.99 -4.37 -6.15
CA SER A 81 -11.30 -5.78 -6.45
C SER A 81 -10.86 -6.18 -7.86
N ASN A 82 -11.07 -5.32 -8.87
CA ASN A 82 -10.65 -5.61 -10.24
C ASN A 82 -9.12 -5.70 -10.36
N TYR A 83 -8.41 -4.71 -9.82
CA TYR A 83 -6.95 -4.63 -9.91
C TYR A 83 -6.26 -5.78 -9.17
N VAL A 84 -6.68 -6.11 -7.93
CA VAL A 84 -6.07 -7.21 -7.17
C VAL A 84 -6.37 -8.57 -7.77
N LYS A 85 -7.56 -8.76 -8.35
CA LYS A 85 -7.93 -9.97 -9.10
C LYS A 85 -7.03 -10.16 -10.31
N TRP A 86 -6.80 -9.09 -11.09
CA TRP A 86 -5.91 -9.18 -12.25
C TRP A 86 -4.48 -9.55 -11.85
N ILE A 87 -3.98 -8.99 -10.74
CA ILE A 87 -2.66 -9.33 -10.19
C ILE A 87 -2.59 -10.82 -9.88
N LYS A 88 -3.49 -11.32 -9.02
CA LYS A 88 -3.44 -12.71 -8.55
C LYS A 88 -3.70 -13.75 -9.65
N MET A 89 -4.35 -13.37 -10.75
CA MET A 89 -4.50 -14.24 -11.93
C MET A 89 -3.18 -14.52 -12.66
N LYS A 90 -2.21 -13.60 -12.59
CA LYS A 90 -0.93 -13.70 -13.35
C LYS A 90 0.30 -13.82 -12.46
N PHE A 91 0.25 -13.30 -11.24
CA PHE A 91 1.41 -13.18 -10.36
C PHE A 91 1.09 -13.70 -8.95
N ASN A 92 2.10 -14.31 -8.32
CA ASN A 92 2.04 -14.70 -6.92
C ASN A 92 2.81 -13.67 -6.06
N ILE A 93 2.32 -12.44 -6.02
CA ILE A 93 2.93 -11.32 -5.30
C ILE A 93 2.04 -10.97 -4.10
N PRO A 94 2.60 -10.77 -2.88
CA PRO A 94 1.83 -10.30 -1.74
C PRO A 94 1.30 -8.88 -1.96
N ILE A 95 0.08 -8.63 -1.49
CA ILE A 95 -0.65 -7.37 -1.62
C ILE A 95 -1.00 -6.84 -0.24
N ILE A 96 -0.57 -5.61 0.05
CA ILE A 96 -0.96 -4.85 1.24
C ILE A 96 -1.76 -3.61 0.85
N CYS A 97 -2.80 -3.29 1.62
CA CYS A 97 -3.62 -2.10 1.42
C CYS A 97 -3.49 -1.12 2.60
N GLY A 98 -3.34 0.17 2.32
CA GLY A 98 -3.30 1.25 3.30
C GLY A 98 -4.05 2.49 2.82
N GLY A 99 -3.99 3.57 3.60
CA GLY A 99 -4.73 4.81 3.35
C GLY A 99 -6.02 4.90 4.16
N TYR A 100 -6.88 5.86 3.80
CA TYR A 100 -8.06 6.20 4.60
C TYR A 100 -9.04 5.02 4.73
N HIS A 101 -9.39 4.37 3.63
CA HIS A 101 -10.40 3.32 3.67
C HIS A 101 -9.89 2.05 4.40
N PRO A 102 -8.68 1.52 4.11
CA PRO A 102 -8.18 0.36 4.86
C PRO A 102 -7.99 0.63 6.36
N THR A 103 -7.70 1.88 6.75
CA THR A 103 -7.61 2.25 8.16
C THR A 103 -8.99 2.28 8.84
N LEU A 104 -10.02 2.79 8.17
CA LEU A 104 -11.37 2.95 8.73
C LEU A 104 -12.23 1.69 8.65
N ALA A 105 -12.04 0.88 7.60
CA ALA A 105 -12.84 -0.30 7.29
C ALA A 105 -11.95 -1.50 6.88
N PRO A 106 -11.00 -1.94 7.73
CA PRO A 106 -10.05 -3.00 7.38
C PRO A 106 -10.74 -4.32 7.01
N GLU A 107 -11.86 -4.64 7.65
CA GLU A 107 -12.61 -5.88 7.39
C GLU A 107 -13.21 -5.91 5.97
N GLU A 108 -13.69 -4.77 5.46
CA GLU A 108 -14.22 -4.71 4.09
C GLU A 108 -13.13 -5.00 3.05
N VAL A 109 -11.93 -4.45 3.29
CA VAL A 109 -10.76 -4.68 2.43
C VAL A 109 -10.29 -6.13 2.55
N LEU A 110 -10.24 -6.68 3.76
CA LEU A 110 -9.87 -8.08 4.00
C LEU A 110 -10.96 -9.06 3.52
N ASN A 111 -12.20 -8.66 3.29
CA ASN A 111 -13.18 -9.53 2.64
C ASN A 111 -12.85 -9.80 1.16
N ILE A 112 -12.00 -8.98 0.53
CA ILE A 112 -11.52 -9.24 -0.82
C ILE A 112 -10.47 -10.35 -0.78
N LYS A 113 -10.80 -11.51 -1.38
CA LYS A 113 -9.98 -12.74 -1.33
C LYS A 113 -8.51 -12.51 -1.70
N GLU A 114 -8.26 -11.66 -2.70
CA GLU A 114 -6.95 -11.41 -3.28
C GLU A 114 -6.05 -10.45 -2.48
N VAL A 115 -6.58 -9.77 -1.45
CA VAL A 115 -5.80 -8.92 -0.54
C VAL A 115 -5.22 -9.78 0.58
N ASP A 116 -3.92 -9.67 0.84
CA ASP A 116 -3.24 -10.47 1.88
C ASP A 116 -3.13 -9.71 3.21
N MET A 117 -2.95 -8.38 3.16
CA MET A 117 -2.65 -7.56 4.33
C MET A 117 -3.35 -6.19 4.27
N VAL A 118 -3.62 -5.62 5.44
CA VAL A 118 -4.04 -4.23 5.61
C VAL A 118 -3.11 -3.54 6.61
N CYS A 119 -2.66 -2.32 6.30
CA CYS A 119 -1.98 -1.43 7.22
C CYS A 119 -2.97 -0.42 7.79
N ILE A 120 -3.00 -0.28 9.12
CA ILE A 120 -3.88 0.63 9.85
C ILE A 120 -3.06 1.75 10.47
N GLY A 121 -3.45 3.00 10.20
CA GLY A 121 -2.74 4.18 10.68
C GLY A 121 -1.45 4.44 9.89
N GLU A 122 -0.41 4.87 10.60
CA GLU A 122 0.89 5.22 9.99
C GLU A 122 1.59 4.00 9.39
N GLY A 123 2.09 4.15 8.17
CA GLY A 123 2.54 3.04 7.34
C GLY A 123 4.05 2.90 7.22
N GLU A 124 4.84 3.91 7.55
CA GLU A 124 6.28 3.99 7.30
C GLU A 124 7.05 2.81 7.89
N TYR A 125 6.93 2.65 9.21
CA TYR A 125 7.67 1.63 9.95
C TYR A 125 7.04 0.23 9.85
N PRO A 126 5.71 0.06 9.83
CA PRO A 126 5.10 -1.23 9.50
C PRO A 126 5.52 -1.73 8.12
N MET A 127 5.52 -0.86 7.10
CA MET A 127 5.99 -1.22 5.75
C MET A 127 7.48 -1.57 5.73
N LEU A 128 8.31 -0.82 6.45
CA LEU A 128 9.74 -1.12 6.56
C LEU A 128 9.98 -2.49 7.20
N GLU A 129 9.30 -2.78 8.32
CA GLU A 129 9.44 -4.07 8.99
C GLU A 129 8.93 -5.22 8.10
N LEU A 130 7.80 -5.02 7.41
CA LEU A 130 7.26 -5.98 6.45
C LEU A 130 8.27 -6.27 5.34
N CYS A 131 8.83 -5.23 4.72
CA CYS A 131 9.80 -5.38 3.64
C CYS A 131 11.05 -6.13 4.10
N ASN A 132 11.60 -5.78 5.27
CA ASN A 132 12.74 -6.45 5.86
C ASN A 132 12.47 -7.94 6.11
N LYS A 133 11.29 -8.29 6.65
CA LYS A 133 10.92 -9.68 6.92
C LYS A 133 10.67 -10.48 5.64
N ILE A 134 10.01 -9.90 4.63
CA ILE A 134 9.83 -10.54 3.32
C ILE A 134 11.20 -10.82 2.67
N GLU A 135 12.10 -9.84 2.65
CA GLU A 135 13.43 -9.97 2.05
C GLU A 135 14.28 -11.07 2.73
N LYS A 136 14.17 -11.17 4.07
CA LYS A 136 14.85 -12.20 4.86
C LYS A 136 14.12 -13.55 4.90
N LYS A 137 12.93 -13.65 4.28
CA LYS A 137 12.05 -14.83 4.35
C LYS A 137 11.65 -15.21 5.78
N GLU A 138 11.47 -14.21 6.63
CA GLU A 138 11.02 -14.35 8.01
C GLU A 138 9.49 -14.24 8.12
N ASN A 139 8.92 -14.72 9.23
CA ASN A 139 7.51 -14.55 9.52
C ASN A 139 7.18 -13.06 9.75
N TYR A 140 6.16 -12.56 9.04
CA TYR A 140 5.65 -11.17 9.07
C TYR A 140 4.20 -11.06 9.55
N GLU A 141 3.64 -12.13 10.12
CA GLU A 141 2.26 -12.18 10.60
C GLU A 141 2.02 -11.29 11.84
N TYR A 142 3.07 -11.03 12.61
CA TYR A 142 3.02 -10.29 13.87
C TYR A 142 3.77 -8.97 13.78
N ILE A 143 3.26 -8.06 12.95
CA ILE A 143 3.78 -6.70 12.80
C ILE A 143 2.72 -5.72 13.28
N ASP A 144 3.05 -4.90 14.27
CA ASP A 144 2.15 -3.85 14.75
C ASP A 144 1.67 -2.95 13.60
N SER A 145 0.40 -2.56 13.65
CA SER A 145 -0.40 -1.88 12.62
C SER A 145 -0.80 -2.73 11.41
N LEU A 146 -0.35 -3.98 11.28
CA LEU A 146 -0.77 -4.84 10.17
C LEU A 146 -1.85 -5.84 10.59
N TYR A 147 -2.91 -5.92 9.80
CA TYR A 147 -3.82 -7.05 9.81
C TYR A 147 -3.41 -8.00 8.68
N VAL A 148 -3.14 -9.25 9.02
CA VAL A 148 -2.55 -10.22 8.09
C VAL A 148 -3.48 -11.41 7.94
N LYS A 149 -3.83 -11.76 6.70
CA LYS A 149 -4.50 -13.02 6.42
C LYS A 149 -3.51 -14.18 6.47
N THR A 150 -3.87 -15.21 7.20
CA THR A 150 -3.16 -16.46 7.27
C THR A 150 -4.09 -17.60 6.84
N LYS A 151 -3.57 -18.83 6.88
CA LYS A 151 -4.39 -20.03 6.62
C LYS A 151 -5.42 -20.28 7.72
N ASP A 152 -5.16 -19.78 8.93
CA ASP A 152 -5.95 -20.04 10.13
C ASP A 152 -6.91 -18.89 10.48
N GLY A 153 -6.91 -17.81 9.68
CA GLY A 153 -7.78 -16.65 9.87
C GLY A 153 -7.07 -15.34 9.64
N ILE A 154 -7.51 -14.29 10.35
CA ILE A 154 -6.92 -12.94 10.28
C ILE A 154 -6.25 -12.66 11.62
N ILE A 155 -4.95 -12.38 11.58
CA ILE A 155 -4.20 -11.87 12.74
C ILE A 155 -4.33 -10.35 12.75
N LYS A 156 -4.98 -9.82 13.79
CA LYS A 156 -5.19 -8.38 14.00
C LYS A 156 -4.18 -7.85 15.02
N ASN A 157 -3.04 -7.38 14.53
CA ASN A 157 -2.01 -6.83 15.43
C ASN A 157 -2.47 -5.47 16.00
N LYS A 158 -1.95 -5.13 17.18
CA LYS A 158 -2.18 -3.82 17.79
C LYS A 158 -1.64 -2.70 16.89
N ILE A 159 -2.25 -1.53 16.93
CA ILE A 159 -1.77 -0.36 16.20
C ILE A 159 -0.50 0.16 16.90
N ARG A 160 0.53 0.52 16.13
CA ARG A 160 1.74 1.15 16.68
C ARG A 160 1.39 2.45 17.39
N PRO A 161 2.04 2.75 18.53
CA PRO A 161 2.00 4.09 19.09
C PRO A 161 2.46 5.10 18.05
N LEU A 162 1.86 6.29 18.06
CA LEU A 162 2.38 7.40 17.28
C LEU A 162 3.83 7.65 17.68
N ILE A 163 4.66 7.92 16.69
CA ILE A 163 6.02 8.37 16.97
C ILE A 163 5.89 9.74 17.60
N GLU A 164 6.26 9.84 18.88
CA GLU A 164 6.44 11.14 19.52
C GLU A 164 7.58 11.84 18.78
N ASN A 165 7.22 12.71 17.84
CA ASN A 165 8.14 13.71 17.35
C ASN A 165 8.47 14.63 18.52
N PHE A 166 9.58 14.34 19.20
CA PHE A 166 10.21 15.20 20.20
C PHE A 166 10.56 16.56 19.57
N THR A 167 9.59 17.47 19.53
CA THR A 167 9.86 18.91 19.43
C THR A 167 10.26 19.43 20.82
N SER A 168 11.33 18.87 21.39
CA SER A 168 11.95 19.36 22.62
C SER A 168 13.26 20.11 22.38
N THR A 169 13.63 20.40 21.14
CA THR A 169 14.88 21.13 20.85
C THR A 169 14.59 22.28 19.91
N LEU A 170 14.15 23.42 20.48
CA LEU A 170 14.36 24.81 20.00
C LEU A 170 13.59 25.78 20.93
N ARG A 171 13.86 25.70 22.24
CA ARG A 171 13.61 26.80 23.20
C ARG A 171 14.75 26.85 24.21
N LYS A 172 15.89 27.37 23.78
CA LYS A 172 16.84 28.08 24.62
C LYS A 172 17.37 29.25 23.80
#